data_AF-A0A956IC92-F1
#
_entry.id   AF-A0A956IC92-F1
#
_cell.length_a   1.000
_cell.length_b   1.000
_cell.length_c   1.000
_cell.angle_alpha   90.00
_cell.angle_beta   90.00
_cell.angle_gamma   90.00
#
_symmetry.space_group_name_H-M   'P 1'
#
loop_
_entity.id
_entity.type
_entity.pdbx_description
1 polymer ?
#
loop_
_entity_poly.entity_id
_entity_poly.type
_entity_poly.pdbx_seq_one_letter_code
_entity_poly.pdbx_strand_id
1 'polypeptide(L)'
;LARLATSHGLDGLVCSPEECAALRRTLGDDVLLVVPGIRPEGSARGDQARVATPASARRDGADLLVVGRPIRNAEDPVAAARAIVAEIAEVSA
;
A
#
# COMPACT_ATOMS: atom_id res chain seq x y z
N LEU A 1 -18.35 6.35 -0.81
CA LEU A 1 -18.03 5.59 0.43
C LEU A 1 -17.01 6.32 1.29
N ALA A 2 -15.81 6.64 0.77
CA ALA A 2 -14.75 7.32 1.53
C ALA A 2 -15.21 8.55 2.34
N ARG A 3 -15.78 9.57 1.68
CA ARG A 3 -16.29 10.78 2.36
C ARG A 3 -17.36 10.50 3.41
N LEU A 4 -18.22 9.51 3.17
CA LEU A 4 -19.28 9.12 4.11
C LEU A 4 -18.66 8.53 5.38
N ALA A 5 -17.72 7.60 5.22
CA ALA A 5 -17.00 7.00 6.34
C ALA A 5 -16.28 8.07 7.17
N THR A 6 -15.51 8.94 6.52
CA THR A 6 -14.75 9.97 7.24
C THR A 6 -15.65 11.03 7.88
N SER A 7 -16.78 11.40 7.25
CA SER A 7 -17.77 12.30 7.88
C SER A 7 -18.45 11.71 9.12
N HIS A 8 -18.36 10.38 9.31
CA HIS A 8 -18.86 9.68 10.49
C HIS A 8 -17.74 9.35 11.50
N GLY A 9 -16.56 9.96 11.36
CA GLY A 9 -15.48 9.85 12.33
C GLY A 9 -14.67 8.56 12.22
N LEU A 10 -14.68 7.88 11.07
CA LEU A 10 -13.75 6.77 10.83
C LEU A 10 -12.35 7.33 10.53
N ASP A 11 -11.35 6.80 11.23
CA ASP A 11 -9.95 7.27 11.14
C ASP A 11 -9.21 6.80 9.88
N GLY A 12 -9.75 5.80 9.16
CA GLY A 12 -9.03 5.18 8.07
C GLY A 12 -9.87 4.35 7.11
N LEU A 13 -9.29 4.06 5.96
CA LEU A 13 -9.89 3.32 4.87
C LEU A 13 -8.92 2.26 4.34
N VAL A 14 -9.49 1.13 3.93
CA VAL A 14 -8.80 0.17 3.08
C VAL A 14 -9.16 0.49 1.63
N CYS A 15 -8.17 0.65 0.76
CA CYS A 15 -8.39 0.96 -0.65
C CYS A 15 -7.41 0.24 -1.56
N SER A 16 -7.74 0.12 -2.85
CA SER A 16 -6.81 -0.46 -3.81
C SER A 16 -5.68 0.52 -4.15
N PRO A 17 -4.52 0.04 -4.65
CA PRO A 17 -3.43 0.93 -5.02
C PRO A 17 -3.82 2.00 -6.04
N GLU A 18 -4.71 1.68 -6.98
CA GLU A 18 -5.18 2.61 -8.02
C GLU A 18 -6.01 3.79 -7.47
N GLU A 19 -6.63 3.61 -6.31
CA GLU A 19 -7.47 4.64 -5.68
C GLU A 19 -6.68 5.53 -4.70
N CYS A 20 -5.51 5.06 -4.25
CA CYS A 20 -4.76 5.66 -3.14
C CYS A 20 -4.47 7.15 -3.37
N ALA A 21 -3.88 7.51 -4.50
CA ALA A 21 -3.55 8.91 -4.81
C ALA A 21 -4.79 9.81 -4.90
N ALA A 22 -5.91 9.30 -5.44
CA ALA A 22 -7.15 10.06 -5.53
C ALA A 22 -7.79 10.26 -4.15
N LEU A 23 -7.74 9.24 -3.29
CA LEU A 23 -8.24 9.29 -1.92
C LEU A 23 -7.39 10.24 -1.07
N ARG A 24 -6.06 10.16 -1.14
CA ARG A 24 -5.16 11.08 -0.43
C ARG A 24 -5.46 12.53 -0.78
N ARG A 25 -5.57 12.86 -2.07
CA ARG A 25 -5.95 14.22 -2.52
C ARG A 25 -7.33 14.67 -2.02
N THR A 26 -8.26 13.73 -1.82
CA THR A 26 -9.64 14.04 -1.43
C THR A 26 -9.82 14.17 0.07
N LEU A 27 -9.07 13.38 0.85
CA LEU A 27 -9.27 13.22 2.29
C LEU A 27 -8.20 13.94 3.13
N GLY A 28 -7.10 14.36 2.51
CA GLY A 28 -5.97 14.96 3.21
C GLY A 28 -5.15 13.92 3.99
N ASP A 29 -4.21 14.39 4.79
CA ASP A 29 -3.24 13.55 5.51
C ASP A 29 -3.81 12.95 6.81
N ASP A 30 -4.97 13.44 7.27
CA ASP A 30 -5.58 13.02 8.55
C ASP A 30 -6.25 11.63 8.49
N VAL A 31 -6.48 11.09 7.28
CA VAL A 31 -7.14 9.80 7.11
C VAL A 31 -6.11 8.72 6.77
N LEU A 32 -6.10 7.65 7.56
CA LEU A 32 -5.22 6.51 7.35
C LEU A 32 -5.62 5.74 6.08
N LEU A 33 -4.69 5.54 5.15
CA LEU A 33 -4.87 4.74 3.96
C LEU A 33 -4.09 3.43 4.05
N VAL A 34 -4.84 2.32 4.18
CA VAL A 34 -4.31 0.95 4.24
C VAL A 34 -4.45 0.30 2.87
N VAL A 35 -3.33 -0.03 2.25
CA VAL A 35 -3.29 -0.45 0.84
C VAL A 35 -2.77 -1.90 0.70
N PRO A 36 -3.66 -2.87 0.45
CA PRO A 36 -3.29 -4.21 0.03
C PRO A 36 -2.92 -4.30 -1.45
N GLY A 37 -2.52 -5.49 -1.89
CA GLY A 37 -2.16 -5.73 -3.30
C GLY A 37 -0.71 -5.34 -3.63
N ILE A 38 0.15 -5.15 -2.63
CA ILE A 38 1.53 -4.73 -2.84
C ILE A 38 2.38 -5.88 -3.38
N ARG A 39 3.15 -5.62 -4.44
CA ARG A 39 4.01 -6.56 -5.15
C ARG A 39 5.33 -5.88 -5.52
N PRO A 40 6.46 -6.29 -4.91
CA PRO A 40 7.79 -5.88 -5.38
C PRO A 40 8.01 -6.26 -6.84
N GLU A 41 8.91 -5.57 -7.51
CA GLU A 41 9.30 -5.93 -8.88
C GLU A 41 9.77 -7.39 -8.96
N GLY A 42 9.43 -8.06 -10.07
CA GLY A 42 9.72 -9.48 -10.27
C GLY A 42 8.83 -10.45 -9.47
N SER A 43 8.01 -9.98 -8.52
CA SER A 43 7.04 -10.84 -7.83
C SER A 43 5.87 -11.24 -8.72
N ALA A 44 5.46 -12.51 -8.63
CA ALA A 44 4.28 -12.99 -9.36
C ALA A 44 2.99 -12.23 -8.94
N ARG A 45 2.19 -11.81 -9.93
CA ARG A 45 0.89 -11.15 -9.69
C ARG A 45 -0.11 -12.08 -8.98
N GLY A 46 -0.20 -13.34 -9.43
CA GLY A 46 -1.21 -14.28 -8.98
C GLY A 46 -2.62 -13.83 -9.38
N ASP A 47 -3.57 -13.96 -8.46
CA ASP A 47 -4.99 -13.58 -8.58
C ASP A 47 -5.30 -12.11 -8.25
N GLN A 48 -4.29 -11.31 -7.88
CA GLN A 48 -4.53 -9.89 -7.57
C GLN A 48 -4.64 -9.07 -8.85
N ALA A 49 -5.83 -8.52 -9.10
CA ALA A 49 -6.14 -7.73 -10.29
C ALA A 49 -5.44 -6.36 -10.31
N ARG A 50 -5.36 -5.72 -9.13
CA ARG A 50 -4.78 -4.38 -8.94
C ARG A 50 -3.57 -4.49 -8.02
N VAL A 51 -2.40 -4.15 -8.53
CA VAL A 51 -1.13 -4.27 -7.80
C VAL A 51 -0.30 -3.01 -7.97
N ALA A 52 0.50 -2.70 -6.96
CA ALA A 52 1.53 -1.66 -7.02
C ALA A 52 2.80 -2.13 -6.32
N THR A 53 3.93 -1.54 -6.69
CA THR A 53 5.17 -1.72 -5.95
C THR A 53 5.10 -0.98 -4.61
N PRO A 54 5.85 -1.42 -3.58
CA PRO A 54 6.00 -0.68 -2.33
C PRO A 54 6.31 0.81 -2.53
N ALA A 55 7.28 1.14 -3.39
CA ALA A 55 7.64 2.54 -3.68
C ALA A 55 6.49 3.31 -4.32
N SER A 56 5.75 2.71 -5.27
CA SER A 56 4.63 3.39 -5.92
C SER A 56 3.51 3.68 -4.92
N ALA A 57 3.12 2.70 -4.11
CA ALA A 57 2.06 2.89 -3.13
C ALA A 57 2.42 3.97 -2.10
N ARG A 58 3.70 4.02 -1.67
CA ARG A 58 4.22 5.08 -0.81
C ARG A 58 4.10 6.47 -1.48
N ARG A 59 4.53 6.59 -2.74
CA ARG A 59 4.38 7.84 -3.53
C ARG A 59 2.93 8.27 -3.70
N ASP A 60 2.02 7.31 -3.82
CA ASP A 60 0.58 7.55 -3.96
C ASP A 60 -0.09 7.91 -2.62
N GLY A 61 0.68 8.00 -1.52
CA GLY A 61 0.21 8.46 -0.22
C GLY A 61 -0.35 7.38 0.69
N ALA A 62 0.03 6.12 0.50
CA ALA A 62 -0.34 5.03 1.40
C ALA A 62 0.41 5.15 2.75
N ASP A 63 -0.31 4.97 3.86
CA ASP A 63 0.29 4.96 5.20
C ASP A 63 0.74 3.55 5.59
N LEU A 64 -0.11 2.56 5.30
CA LEU A 64 0.15 1.15 5.61
C LEU A 64 0.08 0.31 4.35
N LEU A 65 1.12 -0.50 4.14
CA LEU A 65 1.21 -1.43 3.03
C LEU A 65 0.93 -2.85 3.52
N VAL A 66 -0.08 -3.52 2.95
CA VAL A 66 -0.39 -4.90 3.28
C VAL A 66 0.28 -5.84 2.28
N VAL A 67 1.38 -6.45 2.73
CA VAL A 67 2.19 -7.39 1.94
C VAL A 67 2.02 -8.80 2.48
N GLY A 68 1.56 -9.72 1.64
CA GLY A 68 1.32 -11.13 2.00
C GLY A 68 2.30 -12.08 1.32
N ARG A 69 1.83 -12.71 0.23
CA ARG A 69 2.58 -13.72 -0.55
C ARG A 69 4.03 -13.35 -0.89
N PRO A 70 4.37 -12.10 -1.28
CA PRO A 70 5.76 -11.75 -1.57
C PRO A 70 6.72 -12.00 -0.40
N ILE A 71 6.25 -11.89 0.85
CA ILE A 71 7.05 -12.20 2.05
C ILE A 71 6.87 -13.67 2.43
N ARG A 72 5.63 -14.14 2.54
CA ARG A 72 5.30 -15.49 3.03
C ARG A 72 5.93 -16.60 2.19
N ASN A 73 5.96 -16.43 0.87
CA ASN A 73 6.39 -17.48 -0.07
C ASN A 73 7.82 -17.26 -0.60
N ALA A 74 8.54 -16.25 -0.10
CA ALA A 74 9.94 -16.04 -0.46
C ALA A 74 10.81 -17.16 0.13
N GLU A 75 11.92 -17.45 -0.55
CA GLU A 75 12.94 -18.39 -0.04
C GLU A 75 13.53 -17.90 1.29
N ASP A 76 13.72 -16.58 1.43
CA ASP A 76 14.08 -15.91 2.67
C ASP A 76 13.07 -14.79 2.98
N PRO A 77 12.07 -15.04 3.85
CA PRO A 77 11.06 -14.05 4.22
C PRO A 77 11.65 -12.81 4.92
N VAL A 78 12.75 -12.96 5.67
CA VAL A 78 13.38 -11.84 6.38
C VAL A 78 14.09 -10.93 5.39
N ALA A 79 14.83 -11.51 4.44
CA ALA A 79 15.47 -10.74 3.37
C ALA A 79 14.41 -10.04 2.49
N ALA A 80 13.33 -10.73 2.14
CA ALA A 80 12.23 -10.15 1.37
C ALA A 80 11.58 -8.96 2.10
N ALA A 81 11.26 -9.11 3.39
CA ALA A 81 10.70 -8.02 4.19
C ALA A 81 11.66 -6.81 4.29
N ARG A 82 12.95 -7.06 4.49
CA ARG A 82 13.98 -6.00 4.54
C ARG A 82 14.11 -5.26 3.21
N ALA A 83 14.10 -5.97 2.08
CA ALA A 83 14.16 -5.36 0.76
C ALA A 83 12.96 -4.43 0.51
N ILE A 84 11.76 -4.84 0.92
CA ILE A 84 10.54 -4.01 0.82
C ILE A 84 10.66 -2.76 1.69
N VAL A 85 11.16 -2.89 2.92
CA VAL A 85 11.39 -1.72 3.80
C VAL A 85 12.40 -0.76 3.18
N ALA A 86 13.49 -1.28 2.59
CA ALA A 86 14.47 -0.46 1.89
C ALA A 86 13.86 0.30 0.71
N GLU A 87 13.07 -0.38 -0.14
CA GLU A 87 12.36 0.23 -1.26
C GLU A 87 11.42 1.37 -0.80
N ILE A 88 10.72 1.19 0.32
CA ILE A 88 9.86 2.23 0.90
C ILE A 88 10.68 3.43 1.39
N ALA A 89 11.88 3.19 1.96
CA ALA A 89 12.74 4.22 2.52
C ALA A 89 13.44 5.08 1.45
N GLU A 90 13.61 4.57 0.22
CA GLU A 90 14.16 5.33 -0.90
C GLU A 90 13.20 6.42 -1.41
N VAL A 91 11.90 6.32 -1.08
CA VAL A 91 10.91 7.33 -1.41
C VAL A 91 10.90 8.42 -0.33
N SER A 92 11.50 9.57 -0.64
CA SER A 92 11.39 10.79 0.15
C SER A 92 9.93 11.25 0.26
N ALA A 93 9.53 11.72 1.45
CA ALA A 93 8.21 12.28 1.75
C ALA A 93 7.99 13.64 1.05
#